data_AF-A0A6M4ASC1-F1
#
_entry.id   AF-A0A6M4ASC1-F1
#
_cell.length_a   1.000
_cell.length_b   1.000
_cell.length_c   1.000
_cell.angle_alpha   90.00
_cell.angle_beta   90.00
_cell.angle_gamma   90.00
#
_symmetry.space_group_name_H-M   'P 1'
#
loop_
_entity.id
_entity.type
_entity.pdbx_description
1 polymer ?
#
loop_
_entity_poly.entity_id
_entity_poly.type
_entity_poly.pdbx_seq_one_letter_code
_entity_poly.pdbx_strand_id
1 'polypeptide(L)'
;MMEFLHSGSGRVAIVTGLIAALLVYFLVDFSPDTGNSARLLMSIFLGAFAGFGVWSFAGIPALIADLIGLVRGRGTAPSALPVHASADRPLLAPARKGLVRRVVKLMGDEGVFAPDVPDPAMLFEGVADWDGPVTQAAVLGALAEANYWHPGFDPELCMTNVVLHDSHAEQFAEVLRGQIADLVRLACGALDVRDVAIDLTLLNGPGPHPPCTIGMTVNGEPVTLCYAPAGKYLSTHIHVALARALKAADCGKRLAWLWCDQGAWISCLSDGAVERLNSGPGFDKAGFGGWEWIETSDSIAAAGAAV
;
A
#
# COMPACT_ATOMS: atom_id res chain seq x y z
N MET A 1 -10.29 15.95 -18.87
CA MET A 1 -11.61 15.63 -19.48
C MET A 1 -11.77 16.15 -20.92
N MET A 2 -11.36 17.39 -21.25
CA MET A 2 -11.44 17.88 -22.64
C MET A 2 -10.43 17.21 -23.59
N GLU A 3 -9.22 16.84 -23.12
CA GLU A 3 -8.27 16.05 -23.92
C GLU A 3 -8.74 14.62 -24.18
N PHE A 4 -9.43 14.01 -23.21
CA PHE A 4 -10.02 12.67 -23.32
C PHE A 4 -11.02 12.56 -24.49
N LEU A 5 -11.86 13.58 -24.67
CA LEU A 5 -12.84 13.67 -25.77
C LEU A 5 -12.21 13.88 -27.16
N HIS A 6 -10.95 14.33 -27.22
CA HIS A 6 -10.22 14.60 -28.45
C HIS A 6 -9.34 13.43 -28.91
N SER A 7 -9.04 12.47 -28.02
CA SER A 7 -8.33 11.24 -28.40
C SER A 7 -9.22 10.29 -29.21
N GLY A 8 -8.65 9.63 -30.23
CA GLY A 8 -9.37 8.65 -31.04
C GLY A 8 -9.86 7.44 -30.22
N SER A 9 -9.10 7.04 -29.20
CA SER A 9 -9.44 5.96 -28.27
C SER A 9 -10.57 6.32 -27.30
N GLY A 10 -10.60 7.56 -26.80
CA GLY A 10 -11.66 8.05 -25.92
C GLY A 10 -13.03 8.09 -26.61
N ARG A 11 -13.06 8.47 -27.90
CA ARG A 11 -14.30 8.46 -28.70
C ARG A 11 -14.84 7.04 -28.91
N VAL A 12 -13.97 6.06 -29.16
CA VAL A 12 -14.38 4.66 -29.33
C VAL A 12 -14.96 4.11 -28.02
N ALA A 13 -14.30 4.36 -26.89
CA ALA A 13 -14.76 3.91 -25.57
C ALA A 13 -16.15 4.46 -25.20
N ILE A 14 -16.39 5.75 -25.46
CA ILE A 14 -17.70 6.39 -25.19
C ILE A 14 -18.79 5.79 -26.08
N VAL A 15 -18.52 5.60 -27.37
CA VAL A 15 -19.48 5.00 -28.30
C VAL A 15 -19.80 3.55 -27.91
N THR A 16 -18.79 2.76 -27.56
CA THR A 16 -19.00 1.38 -27.11
C THR A 16 -19.79 1.31 -25.81
N GLY A 17 -19.51 2.19 -24.85
CA GLY A 17 -20.27 2.26 -23.60
C GLY A 17 -21.74 2.64 -23.81
N LEU A 18 -22.02 3.59 -24.72
CA LEU A 18 -23.38 3.98 -25.09
C LEU A 18 -24.14 2.84 -25.80
N ILE A 19 -23.49 2.12 -26.71
CA ILE A 19 -24.11 0.96 -27.39
C ILE A 19 -24.42 -0.15 -26.38
N ALA A 20 -23.48 -0.47 -25.47
CA ALA A 20 -23.70 -1.46 -24.43
C ALA A 20 -24.84 -1.07 -23.48
N ALA A 21 -24.93 0.21 -23.09
CA ALA A 21 -26.04 0.71 -22.29
C ALA A 21 -27.39 0.53 -23.00
N LEU A 22 -27.48 0.86 -24.28
CA LEU A 22 -28.71 0.70 -25.07
C LEU A 22 -29.08 -0.77 -25.21
N LEU A 23 -28.12 -1.65 -25.48
CA LEU A 23 -28.36 -3.09 -25.58
C LEU A 23 -28.87 -3.67 -24.25
N VAL A 24 -28.28 -3.28 -23.13
CA VAL A 24 -28.76 -3.72 -21.80
C VAL A 24 -30.17 -3.21 -21.55
N TYR A 25 -30.44 -1.94 -21.85
CA TYR A 25 -31.75 -1.33 -21.60
C TYR A 25 -32.89 -2.00 -22.39
N PHE A 26 -32.63 -2.41 -23.63
CA PHE A 26 -33.66 -2.95 -24.52
C PHE A 26 -33.69 -4.48 -24.59
N LEU A 27 -32.60 -5.18 -24.29
CA LEU A 27 -32.49 -6.63 -24.49
C LEU A 27 -32.41 -7.44 -23.20
N VAL A 28 -32.12 -6.81 -22.06
CA VAL A 28 -32.16 -7.49 -20.76
C VAL A 28 -33.59 -7.47 -20.25
N ASP A 29 -34.12 -8.65 -19.96
CA ASP A 29 -35.46 -8.81 -19.42
C ASP A 29 -35.44 -8.48 -17.93
N PHE A 30 -35.72 -7.21 -17.62
CA PHE A 30 -35.83 -6.75 -16.24
C PHE A 30 -37.17 -7.18 -15.65
N SER A 31 -37.15 -7.55 -14.36
CA SER A 31 -38.37 -7.88 -13.61
C SER A 31 -39.46 -6.81 -13.82
N PRO A 32 -40.75 -7.20 -13.93
CA PRO A 32 -41.87 -6.28 -14.13
C PRO A 32 -41.94 -5.17 -13.09
N ASP A 33 -41.46 -5.42 -11.87
CA ASP A 33 -41.45 -4.47 -10.75
C ASP A 33 -40.30 -3.44 -10.85
N THR A 34 -39.39 -3.62 -11.81
CA THR A 34 -38.27 -2.71 -12.01
C THR A 34 -38.75 -1.47 -12.76
N GLY A 35 -38.94 -0.36 -12.03
CA GLY A 35 -39.31 0.91 -12.63
C GLY A 35 -38.30 1.39 -13.69
N ASN A 36 -38.79 2.13 -14.70
CA ASN A 36 -38.00 2.59 -15.85
C ASN A 36 -36.73 3.36 -15.44
N SER A 37 -36.79 4.12 -14.35
CA SER A 37 -35.63 4.86 -13.82
C SER A 37 -34.51 3.94 -13.33
N ALA A 38 -34.84 2.80 -12.71
CA ALA A 38 -33.86 1.82 -12.24
C ALA A 38 -33.23 1.05 -13.42
N ARG A 39 -34.02 0.72 -14.44
CA ARG A 39 -33.54 0.12 -15.69
C ARG A 39 -32.55 1.04 -16.40
N LEU A 40 -32.88 2.32 -16.50
CA LEU A 40 -32.02 3.33 -17.13
C LEU A 40 -30.71 3.50 -16.36
N LEU A 41 -30.77 3.58 -15.03
CA LEU A 41 -29.60 3.72 -14.18
C LEU A 41 -28.64 2.53 -14.33
N MET A 42 -29.14 1.29 -14.20
CA MET A 42 -28.30 0.09 -14.36
C MET A 42 -27.66 0.02 -15.75
N SER A 43 -28.43 0.34 -16.80
CA SER A 43 -27.95 0.32 -18.17
C SER A 43 -26.81 1.32 -18.40
N ILE A 44 -26.92 2.52 -17.84
CA ILE A 44 -25.86 3.53 -17.89
C ILE A 44 -24.61 3.05 -17.14
N PHE A 45 -24.76 2.46 -15.95
CA PHE A 45 -23.64 1.93 -15.18
C PHE A 45 -22.91 0.81 -15.93
N LEU A 46 -23.63 -0.18 -16.44
CA LEU A 46 -23.06 -1.28 -17.23
C LEU A 46 -22.39 -0.79 -18.52
N GLY A 47 -22.99 0.19 -19.20
CA GLY A 47 -22.37 0.85 -20.35
C GLY A 47 -21.08 1.57 -20.00
N ALA A 48 -21.04 2.29 -18.88
CA ALA A 48 -19.83 2.95 -18.40
C ALA A 48 -18.71 1.95 -18.11
N PHE A 49 -19.00 0.81 -17.47
CA PHE A 49 -18.03 -0.26 -17.23
C PHE A 49 -17.53 -0.90 -18.52
N ALA A 50 -18.41 -1.14 -19.50
CA ALA A 50 -18.01 -1.70 -20.80
C ALA A 50 -17.11 -0.73 -21.59
N GLY A 51 -17.45 0.57 -21.61
CA GLY A 51 -16.63 1.61 -22.23
C GLY A 51 -15.27 1.74 -21.54
N PHE A 52 -15.24 1.71 -20.21
CA PHE A 52 -14.01 1.73 -19.42
C PHE A 52 -13.14 0.48 -19.67
N GLY A 53 -13.75 -0.71 -19.73
CA GLY A 53 -13.03 -1.94 -20.04
C GLY A 53 -12.36 -1.89 -21.41
N VAL A 54 -13.08 -1.45 -22.45
CA VAL A 54 -12.51 -1.31 -23.81
C VAL A 54 -11.39 -0.28 -23.86
N TRP A 55 -11.52 0.82 -23.14
CA TRP A 55 -10.45 1.82 -23.02
C TRP A 55 -9.21 1.24 -22.32
N SER A 56 -9.40 0.57 -21.20
CA SER A 56 -8.32 -0.10 -20.44
C SER A 56 -7.63 -1.19 -21.25
N PHE A 57 -8.34 -1.83 -22.19
CA PHE A 57 -7.78 -2.85 -23.07
C PHE A 57 -7.27 -2.32 -24.42
N ALA A 58 -7.45 -1.04 -24.73
CA ALA A 58 -6.95 -0.44 -25.98
C ALA A 58 -5.42 -0.44 -26.10
N GLY A 59 -4.68 -0.61 -24.98
CA GLY A 59 -3.23 -0.80 -24.95
C GLY A 59 -2.76 -2.24 -25.18
N ILE A 60 -3.65 -3.23 -25.07
CA ILE A 60 -3.29 -4.66 -25.21
C ILE A 60 -2.81 -5.01 -26.63
N PRO A 61 -3.38 -4.49 -27.74
CA PRO A 61 -2.87 -4.78 -29.07
C PRO A 61 -1.42 -4.32 -29.29
N ALA A 62 -1.01 -3.21 -28.68
CA ALA A 62 0.38 -2.75 -28.72
C ALA A 62 1.30 -3.69 -27.92
N LEU A 63 0.85 -4.13 -26.75
CA LEU A 63 1.56 -5.11 -25.92
C LEU A 63 1.70 -6.48 -26.61
N ILE A 64 0.66 -6.93 -27.33
CA ILE A 64 0.69 -8.16 -28.14
C ILE A 64 1.61 -7.99 -29.35
N ALA A 65 1.63 -6.82 -30.00
CA ALA A 65 2.53 -6.54 -31.12
C ALA A 65 4.01 -6.54 -30.67
N ASP A 66 4.31 -5.99 -29.50
CA ASP A 66 5.65 -6.04 -28.89
C ASP A 66 6.05 -7.49 -28.55
N LEU A 67 5.13 -8.30 -28.03
CA LEU A 67 5.35 -9.72 -27.78
C LEU A 67 5.59 -10.51 -29.07
N ILE A 68 4.83 -10.24 -30.14
CA ILE A 68 5.02 -10.86 -31.45
C ILE A 68 6.36 -10.43 -32.07
N GLY A 69 6.79 -9.19 -31.83
CA GLY A 69 8.12 -8.68 -32.19
C GLY A 69 9.25 -9.44 -31.48
N LEU A 70 9.06 -9.74 -30.19
CA LEU A 70 9.97 -10.54 -29.36
C LEU A 70 10.11 -11.98 -29.89
N VAL A 71 9.01 -12.59 -30.30
CA VAL A 71 8.96 -13.97 -30.81
C VAL A 71 9.53 -14.10 -32.23
N ARG A 72 9.52 -13.03 -33.04
CA ARG A 72 9.97 -13.05 -34.44
C ARG A 72 11.46 -12.83 -34.68
N GLY A 73 12.28 -12.81 -33.63
CA GLY A 73 13.73 -13.04 -33.78
C GLY A 73 14.50 -11.93 -34.48
N ARG A 74 14.59 -10.76 -33.84
CA ARG A 74 15.84 -9.98 -33.87
C ARG A 74 16.47 -10.10 -32.49
N GLY A 75 17.53 -10.91 -32.43
CA GLY A 75 18.34 -11.08 -31.24
C GLY A 75 18.97 -9.75 -30.82
N THR A 76 18.31 -9.07 -29.91
CA THR A 76 18.95 -8.33 -28.83
C THR A 76 18.35 -8.93 -27.57
N ALA A 77 19.21 -9.39 -26.66
CA ALA A 77 18.83 -9.80 -25.32
C ALA A 77 17.81 -8.78 -24.75
N PRO A 78 16.83 -9.21 -23.92
CA PRO A 78 15.94 -8.26 -23.27
C PRO A 78 16.82 -7.24 -22.57
N SER A 79 16.85 -6.05 -23.13
CA SER A 79 17.44 -4.92 -22.46
C SER A 79 16.56 -4.74 -21.24
N ALA A 80 17.09 -5.04 -20.06
CA ALA A 80 16.53 -4.65 -18.78
C ALA A 80 16.58 -3.11 -18.63
N LEU A 81 16.20 -2.39 -19.69
CA LEU A 81 15.93 -0.98 -19.60
C LEU A 81 14.56 -0.89 -18.93
N PRO A 82 14.46 -0.22 -17.78
CA PRO A 82 13.17 0.12 -17.20
C PRO A 82 12.32 0.75 -18.29
N VAL A 83 11.01 0.48 -18.28
CA VAL A 83 10.05 1.24 -19.08
C VAL A 83 10.07 2.68 -18.54
N HIS A 84 11.08 3.46 -18.92
CA HIS A 84 11.13 4.89 -18.69
C HIS A 84 10.18 5.50 -19.71
N ALA A 85 8.92 5.69 -19.32
CA ALA A 85 8.11 6.68 -19.99
C ALA A 85 8.84 8.02 -19.83
N SER A 86 9.33 8.57 -20.94
CA SER A 86 10.05 9.85 -21.02
C SER A 86 9.09 11.03 -20.78
N ALA A 87 8.39 11.05 -19.64
CA ALA A 87 7.71 12.23 -19.18
C ALA A 87 8.75 13.20 -18.61
N ASP A 88 8.56 14.50 -18.83
CA ASP A 88 9.35 15.53 -18.15
C ASP A 88 9.28 15.29 -16.64
N ARG A 89 10.43 15.36 -15.97
CA ARG A 89 10.49 15.12 -14.52
C ARG A 89 9.54 16.07 -13.79
N PRO A 90 8.66 15.58 -12.91
CA PRO A 90 7.71 16.42 -12.21
C PRO A 90 8.46 17.41 -11.30
N LEU A 91 8.07 18.68 -11.36
CA LEU A 91 8.75 19.77 -10.64
C LEU A 91 8.00 20.16 -9.38
N LEU A 92 8.66 19.99 -8.23
CA LEU A 92 8.12 20.42 -6.95
C LEU A 92 8.34 21.93 -6.72
N ALA A 93 7.28 22.66 -6.36
CA ALA A 93 7.34 24.08 -6.04
C ALA A 93 8.33 24.39 -4.89
N PRO A 94 9.01 25.56 -4.88
CA PRO A 94 10.02 25.89 -3.87
C PRO A 94 9.54 25.78 -2.41
N ALA A 95 8.32 26.22 -2.12
CA ALA A 95 7.72 26.12 -0.80
C ALA A 95 7.54 24.64 -0.36
N ARG A 96 7.08 23.78 -1.29
CA ARG A 96 6.93 22.33 -1.05
C ARG A 96 8.28 21.65 -0.86
N LYS A 97 9.31 21.99 -1.65
CA LYS A 97 10.70 21.55 -1.42
C LYS A 97 11.21 21.92 -0.02
N GLY A 98 10.91 23.15 0.42
CA GLY A 98 11.23 23.60 1.78
C GLY A 98 10.53 22.76 2.87
N LEU A 99 9.28 22.35 2.64
CA LEU A 99 8.55 21.47 3.55
C LEU A 99 9.11 20.05 3.56
N VAL A 100 9.40 19.45 2.39
CA VAL A 100 10.04 18.12 2.29
C VAL A 100 11.32 18.07 3.12
N ARG A 101 12.20 19.08 3.00
CA ARG A 101 13.44 19.15 3.81
C ARG A 101 13.17 19.13 5.32
N ARG A 102 12.15 19.85 5.78
CA ARG A 102 11.81 19.89 7.22
C ARG A 102 11.21 18.57 7.70
N VAL A 103 10.40 17.91 6.87
CA VAL A 103 9.84 16.59 7.17
C VAL A 103 10.96 15.54 7.24
N VAL A 104 11.84 15.50 6.22
CA VAL A 104 12.97 14.57 6.21
C VAL A 104 13.88 14.78 7.40
N LYS A 105 14.19 16.04 7.74
CA LYS A 105 14.97 16.35 8.94
C LYS A 105 14.30 15.83 10.21
N LEU A 106 13.02 16.12 10.42
CA LEU A 106 12.29 15.64 11.61
C LEU A 106 12.34 14.11 11.72
N MET A 107 11.99 13.41 10.64
CA MET A 107 11.95 11.95 10.63
C MET A 107 13.35 11.34 10.81
N GLY A 108 14.38 11.98 10.28
CA GLY A 108 15.78 11.62 10.53
C GLY A 108 16.20 11.83 11.99
N ASP A 109 15.87 12.98 12.59
CA ASP A 109 16.17 13.29 14.00
C ASP A 109 15.52 12.29 14.96
N GLU A 110 14.31 11.80 14.61
CA GLU A 110 13.57 10.81 15.41
C GLU A 110 13.96 9.35 15.08
N GLY A 111 14.86 9.14 14.11
CA GLY A 111 15.43 7.83 13.80
C GLY A 111 14.60 6.97 12.85
N VAL A 112 13.59 7.52 12.17
CA VAL A 112 12.80 6.76 11.17
C VAL A 112 13.70 6.28 10.02
N PHE A 113 14.60 7.14 9.53
CA PHE A 113 15.52 6.83 8.43
C PHE A 113 16.86 6.24 8.86
N ALA A 114 16.95 5.65 10.06
CA ALA A 114 18.25 5.14 10.53
C ALA A 114 18.74 3.93 9.69
N PRO A 115 20.06 3.80 9.44
CA PRO A 115 21.14 4.69 9.92
C PRO A 115 21.31 5.96 9.08
N ASP A 116 20.93 5.95 7.80
CA ASP A 116 21.25 7.00 6.84
C ASP A 116 20.02 7.83 6.46
N VAL A 117 20.04 9.13 6.77
CA VAL A 117 18.99 10.06 6.37
C VAL A 117 19.12 10.37 4.87
N PRO A 118 18.07 10.22 4.05
CA PRO A 118 18.15 10.49 2.62
C PRO A 118 18.35 11.99 2.35
N ASP A 119 19.06 12.33 1.27
CA ASP A 119 19.03 13.71 0.77
C ASP A 119 17.59 14.03 0.33
N PRO A 120 16.94 15.06 0.92
CA PRO A 120 15.58 15.44 0.56
C PRO A 120 15.37 15.69 -0.94
N ALA A 121 16.43 16.04 -1.68
CA ALA A 121 16.36 16.26 -3.12
C ALA A 121 15.97 15.02 -3.91
N MET A 122 16.29 13.82 -3.40
CA MET A 122 15.95 12.55 -4.05
C MET A 122 14.45 12.25 -4.02
N LEU A 123 13.70 12.96 -3.17
CA LEU A 123 12.27 12.72 -2.95
C LEU A 123 11.38 13.72 -3.69
N PHE A 124 11.95 14.74 -4.35
CA PHE A 124 11.16 15.83 -4.93
C PHE A 124 10.28 15.37 -6.08
N GLU A 125 10.77 14.50 -6.96
CA GLU A 125 10.00 13.97 -8.08
C GLU A 125 8.85 13.09 -7.58
N GLY A 126 9.08 12.15 -6.66
CA GLY A 126 8.03 11.30 -6.10
C GLY A 126 6.93 12.10 -5.38
N VAL A 127 7.31 13.10 -4.58
CA VAL A 127 6.34 13.99 -3.91
C VAL A 127 5.59 14.88 -4.91
N ALA A 128 6.22 15.24 -6.04
CA ALA A 128 5.56 16.01 -7.09
C ALA A 128 4.59 15.15 -7.90
N ASP A 129 4.95 13.91 -8.21
CA ASP A 129 4.16 12.97 -9.01
C ASP A 129 2.83 12.59 -8.33
N TRP A 130 2.86 12.34 -7.02
CA TRP A 130 1.65 12.06 -6.25
C TRP A 130 0.68 13.26 -6.13
N ASP A 131 1.15 14.49 -6.37
CA ASP A 131 0.36 15.74 -6.41
C ASP A 131 -0.54 16.05 -5.18
N GLY A 132 -0.21 15.50 -4.00
CA GLY A 132 -0.92 15.78 -2.75
C GLY A 132 -0.14 16.62 -1.71
N PRO A 133 -0.68 16.81 -0.49
CA PRO A 133 -0.03 17.54 0.60
C PRO A 133 1.28 16.87 1.05
N VAL A 134 2.36 17.63 1.26
CA VAL A 134 3.63 17.03 1.74
C VAL A 134 3.48 16.53 3.19
N THR A 135 3.14 15.25 3.34
CA THR A 135 3.01 14.54 4.63
C THR A 135 4.19 13.62 4.89
N GLN A 136 4.30 13.11 6.11
CA GLN A 136 5.29 12.10 6.47
C GLN A 136 5.09 10.79 5.67
N ALA A 137 3.85 10.37 5.44
CA ALA A 137 3.53 9.20 4.61
C ALA A 137 3.90 9.43 3.14
N ALA A 138 3.66 10.63 2.60
CA ALA A 138 4.06 10.97 1.23
C ALA A 138 5.58 10.96 1.05
N VAL A 139 6.34 11.38 2.08
CA VAL A 139 7.80 11.32 2.07
C VAL A 139 8.30 9.87 2.11
N LEU A 140 7.67 8.99 2.89
CA LEU A 140 8.02 7.55 2.91
C LEU A 140 7.69 6.85 1.60
N GLY A 141 6.51 7.13 1.01
CA GLY A 141 6.15 6.62 -0.31
C GLY A 141 7.14 7.07 -1.39
N ALA A 142 7.48 8.37 -1.42
CA ALA A 142 8.47 8.90 -2.34
C ALA A 142 9.88 8.31 -2.13
N LEU A 143 10.24 7.93 -0.89
CA LEU A 143 11.51 7.25 -0.60
C LEU A 143 11.51 5.82 -1.16
N ALA A 144 10.47 5.05 -0.91
CA ALA A 144 10.38 3.66 -1.37
C ALA A 144 10.43 3.53 -2.90
N GLU A 145 9.98 4.57 -3.61
CA GLU A 145 10.00 4.64 -5.07
C GLU A 145 11.14 5.54 -5.62
N ALA A 146 12.06 6.02 -4.77
CA ALA A 146 13.06 7.02 -5.18
C ALA A 146 13.99 6.52 -6.30
N ASN A 147 14.28 5.21 -6.35
CA ASN A 147 15.08 4.59 -7.40
C ASN A 147 14.43 4.65 -8.80
N TYR A 148 13.11 4.84 -8.89
CA TYR A 148 12.41 5.05 -10.15
C TYR A 148 12.87 6.36 -10.82
N TRP A 149 12.97 7.45 -10.03
CA TRP A 149 13.40 8.77 -10.51
C TRP A 149 14.93 8.94 -10.49
N HIS A 150 15.61 8.20 -9.62
CA HIS A 150 17.05 8.27 -9.39
C HIS A 150 17.66 6.85 -9.38
N PRO A 151 17.88 6.20 -10.55
CA PRO A 151 18.28 4.79 -10.63
C PRO A 151 19.61 4.41 -9.93
N GLY A 152 20.45 5.39 -9.58
CA GLY A 152 21.68 5.17 -8.82
C GLY A 152 21.52 5.30 -7.30
N PHE A 153 20.31 5.58 -6.81
CA PHE A 153 20.00 5.72 -5.40
C PHE A 153 19.36 4.43 -4.87
N ASP A 154 19.91 3.92 -3.78
CA ASP A 154 19.41 2.74 -3.09
C ASP A 154 18.59 3.17 -1.84
N PRO A 155 17.25 3.17 -1.90
CA PRO A 155 16.43 3.63 -0.80
C PRO A 155 16.49 2.71 0.43
N GLU A 156 16.86 1.43 0.27
CA GLU A 156 16.91 0.45 1.36
C GLU A 156 17.92 0.84 2.45
N LEU A 157 18.99 1.55 2.07
CA LEU A 157 19.98 2.09 3.02
C LEU A 157 19.36 3.08 4.02
N CYS A 158 18.33 3.82 3.58
CA CYS A 158 17.61 4.79 4.40
C CYS A 158 16.38 4.17 5.08
N MET A 159 16.03 2.92 4.77
CA MET A 159 14.84 2.23 5.26
C MET A 159 15.17 1.10 6.24
N THR A 160 16.40 1.03 6.74
CA THR A 160 16.79 -0.03 7.69
C THR A 160 15.97 0.01 9.00
N ASN A 161 15.47 1.17 9.42
CA ASN A 161 14.57 1.29 10.59
C ASN A 161 13.10 1.59 10.22
N VAL A 162 12.66 1.35 8.98
CA VAL A 162 11.25 1.51 8.60
C VAL A 162 10.84 0.52 7.50
N VAL A 163 9.63 -0.02 7.56
CA VAL A 163 9.10 -0.95 6.56
C VAL A 163 7.65 -0.63 6.24
N LEU A 164 7.21 -0.85 5.00
CA LEU A 164 5.79 -0.85 4.65
C LEU A 164 5.24 -2.27 4.73
N HIS A 165 4.27 -2.49 5.60
CA HIS A 165 3.47 -3.71 5.59
C HIS A 165 2.14 -3.45 4.88
N ASP A 166 2.00 -4.02 3.67
CA ASP A 166 0.74 -4.03 2.93
C ASP A 166 -0.33 -4.82 3.70
N SER A 167 -1.49 -4.18 3.89
CA SER A 167 -2.64 -4.77 4.58
C SER A 167 -3.87 -4.95 3.69
N HIS A 168 -3.77 -4.59 2.41
CA HIS A 168 -4.84 -4.66 1.41
C HIS A 168 -4.83 -5.96 0.61
N ALA A 169 -3.67 -6.62 0.51
CA ALA A 169 -3.53 -7.95 -0.08
C ALA A 169 -3.98 -9.08 0.87
N GLU A 170 -4.30 -10.23 0.29
CA GLU A 170 -4.50 -11.46 1.06
C GLU A 170 -3.18 -11.90 1.69
N GLN A 171 -3.19 -12.17 2.99
CA GLN A 171 -1.97 -12.47 3.74
C GLN A 171 -1.79 -13.98 3.92
N PHE A 172 -0.84 -14.53 3.18
CA PHE A 172 -0.43 -15.93 3.28
C PHE A 172 0.67 -16.12 4.33
N ALA A 173 0.90 -17.38 4.73
CA ALA A 173 1.84 -17.71 5.80
C ALA A 173 3.25 -17.13 5.54
N GLU A 174 3.75 -17.18 4.31
CA GLU A 174 5.07 -16.62 3.97
C GLU A 174 5.14 -15.11 4.13
N VAL A 175 4.07 -14.38 3.79
CA VAL A 175 3.97 -12.93 3.99
C VAL A 175 4.02 -12.61 5.48
N LEU A 176 3.26 -13.35 6.29
CA LEU A 176 3.24 -13.16 7.74
C LEU A 176 4.60 -13.48 8.38
N ARG A 177 5.33 -14.49 7.88
CA ARG A 177 6.71 -14.80 8.30
C ARG A 177 7.67 -13.67 7.97
N GLY A 178 7.59 -13.11 6.76
CA GLY A 178 8.39 -11.95 6.35
C GLY A 178 8.15 -10.77 7.28
N GLN A 179 6.88 -10.45 7.55
CA GLN A 179 6.52 -9.36 8.46
C GLN A 179 7.00 -9.59 9.90
N ILE A 180 6.97 -10.82 10.42
CA ILE A 180 7.57 -11.15 11.72
C ILE A 180 9.08 -10.87 11.69
N ALA A 181 9.78 -11.31 10.64
CA ALA A 181 11.21 -11.09 10.50
C ALA A 181 11.55 -9.59 10.42
N ASP A 182 10.74 -8.80 9.72
CA ASP A 182 10.89 -7.34 9.68
C ASP A 182 10.74 -6.70 11.06
N LEU A 183 9.73 -7.10 11.84
CA LEU A 183 9.56 -6.57 13.20
C LEU A 183 10.72 -6.95 14.13
N VAL A 184 11.25 -8.18 14.02
CA VAL A 184 12.45 -8.62 14.75
C VAL A 184 13.67 -7.80 14.34
N ARG A 185 13.85 -7.56 13.04
CA ARG A 185 14.93 -6.72 12.50
C ARG A 185 14.84 -5.29 13.06
N LEU A 186 13.67 -4.66 12.99
CA LEU A 186 13.43 -3.32 13.52
C LEU A 186 13.71 -3.23 15.03
N ALA A 187 13.38 -4.27 15.79
CA ALA A 187 13.65 -4.33 17.23
C ALA A 187 15.15 -4.44 17.58
N CYS A 188 16.04 -4.65 16.61
CA CYS A 188 17.50 -4.60 16.78
C CYS A 188 18.00 -5.43 17.99
N GLY A 189 17.53 -6.69 18.08
CA GLY A 189 17.93 -7.64 19.13
C GLY A 189 17.12 -7.56 20.43
N ALA A 190 16.15 -6.63 20.56
CA ALA A 190 15.24 -6.58 21.70
C ALA A 190 14.04 -7.55 21.58
N LEU A 191 13.84 -8.14 20.40
CA LEU A 191 12.91 -9.23 20.16
C LEU A 191 13.66 -10.45 19.61
N ASP A 192 13.40 -11.62 20.20
CA ASP A 192 13.77 -12.93 19.71
C ASP A 192 12.49 -13.74 19.47
N VAL A 193 12.21 -14.08 18.20
CA VAL A 193 11.00 -14.81 17.81
C VAL A 193 11.38 -16.13 17.15
N ARG A 194 10.83 -17.24 17.67
CA ARG A 194 11.15 -18.61 17.23
C ARG A 194 9.88 -19.46 17.11
N ASP A 195 10.06 -20.66 16.57
CA ASP A 195 9.04 -21.72 16.53
C ASP A 195 7.70 -21.27 15.93
N VAL A 196 7.76 -20.41 14.92
CA VAL A 196 6.57 -19.80 14.31
C VAL A 196 5.77 -20.86 13.55
N ALA A 197 4.60 -21.20 14.07
CA ALA A 197 3.61 -22.08 13.44
C ALA A 197 2.39 -21.24 13.04
N ILE A 198 2.02 -21.30 11.76
CA ILE A 198 0.93 -20.51 11.19
C ILE A 198 -0.07 -21.48 10.56
N ASP A 199 -1.29 -21.49 11.07
CA ASP A 199 -2.42 -22.19 10.50
C ASP A 199 -3.43 -21.15 9.98
N LEU A 200 -3.41 -20.96 8.66
CA LEU A 200 -4.37 -20.18 7.92
C LEU A 200 -5.31 -21.12 7.18
N THR A 201 -6.08 -21.94 7.89
CA THR A 201 -7.12 -22.78 7.26
C THR A 201 -8.13 -21.87 6.55
N LEU A 202 -7.84 -21.57 5.29
CA LEU A 202 -8.62 -20.70 4.41
C LEU A 202 -9.81 -21.49 3.87
N LEU A 203 -11.01 -21.00 4.21
CA LEU A 203 -12.24 -20.87 3.41
C LEU A 203 -12.61 -21.90 2.31
N ASN A 204 -12.09 -23.13 2.29
CA ASN A 204 -12.43 -24.12 1.27
C ASN A 204 -13.38 -25.19 1.83
N GLY A 205 -14.61 -24.79 2.16
CA GLY A 205 -15.67 -25.73 2.50
C GLY A 205 -16.92 -25.06 3.09
N PRO A 206 -18.12 -25.66 2.92
CA PRO A 206 -19.31 -25.22 3.61
C PRO A 206 -19.22 -25.53 5.11
N GLY A 207 -19.27 -24.51 5.97
CA GLY A 207 -19.28 -24.66 7.43
C GLY A 207 -18.65 -23.47 8.15
N PRO A 208 -18.78 -23.37 9.49
CA PRO A 208 -18.05 -22.38 10.27
C PRO A 208 -16.55 -22.63 10.11
N HIS A 209 -15.84 -21.62 9.61
CA HIS A 209 -14.41 -21.70 9.38
C HIS A 209 -13.66 -21.71 10.72
N PRO A 210 -12.70 -22.63 10.91
CA PRO A 210 -11.88 -22.62 12.12
C PRO A 210 -11.09 -21.29 12.20
N PRO A 211 -10.81 -20.80 13.42
CA PRO A 211 -10.03 -19.59 13.60
C PRO A 211 -8.63 -19.78 13.02
N CYS A 212 -8.08 -18.72 12.41
CA CYS A 212 -6.67 -18.69 12.07
C CYS A 212 -5.87 -18.69 13.38
N THR A 213 -4.81 -19.51 13.44
CA THR A 213 -3.95 -19.56 14.62
C THR A 213 -2.50 -19.29 14.25
N ILE A 214 -1.83 -18.52 15.10
CA ILE A 214 -0.41 -18.25 15.01
C ILE A 214 0.20 -18.55 16.37
N GLY A 215 1.03 -19.59 16.42
CA GLY A 215 1.86 -19.92 17.57
C GLY A 215 3.29 -19.46 17.32
N MET A 216 3.94 -18.89 18.33
CA MET A 216 5.35 -18.52 18.29
C MET A 216 5.92 -18.46 19.71
N THR A 217 7.24 -18.48 19.84
CA THR A 217 7.93 -18.16 21.08
C THR A 217 8.55 -16.79 20.95
N VAL A 218 8.23 -15.85 21.85
CA VAL A 218 8.72 -14.48 21.84
C VAL A 218 9.47 -14.22 23.14
N ASN A 219 10.76 -13.89 23.04
CA ASN A 219 11.65 -13.67 24.18
C ASN A 219 11.61 -14.83 25.21
N GLY A 220 11.45 -16.07 24.72
CA GLY A 220 11.36 -17.28 25.55
C GLY A 220 9.95 -17.65 26.02
N GLU A 221 8.96 -16.78 25.85
CA GLU A 221 7.58 -17.01 26.28
C GLU A 221 6.70 -17.49 25.11
N PRO A 222 5.85 -18.51 25.30
CA PRO A 222 4.92 -18.95 24.27
C PRO A 222 3.81 -17.90 24.06
N VAL A 223 3.59 -17.54 22.81
CA VAL A 223 2.53 -16.64 22.37
C VAL A 223 1.68 -17.38 21.35
N THR A 224 0.40 -17.55 21.68
CA THR A 224 -0.61 -18.10 20.76
C THR A 224 -1.65 -17.04 20.49
N LEU A 225 -1.89 -16.79 19.21
CA LEU A 225 -2.84 -15.82 18.75
C LEU A 225 -3.92 -16.53 17.93
N CYS A 226 -5.18 -16.23 18.22
CA CYS A 226 -6.34 -16.85 17.58
C CYS A 226 -7.27 -15.76 17.06
N TYR A 227 -7.68 -15.85 15.79
CA TYR A 227 -8.47 -14.81 15.14
C TYR A 227 -9.59 -15.40 14.29
N ALA A 228 -10.64 -14.61 14.10
CA ALA A 228 -11.63 -14.90 13.08
C ALA A 228 -10.97 -14.90 11.69
N PRO A 229 -11.36 -15.80 10.78
CA PRO A 229 -10.80 -15.84 9.45
C PRO A 229 -11.19 -14.58 8.68
N ALA A 230 -10.21 -13.70 8.48
CA ALA A 230 -10.30 -12.54 7.59
C ALA A 230 -9.06 -12.57 6.69
N GLY A 231 -9.22 -12.51 5.37
CA GLY A 231 -8.07 -12.56 4.46
C GLY A 231 -7.17 -11.33 4.52
N LYS A 232 -7.65 -10.23 5.10
CA LYS A 232 -6.97 -8.93 5.17
C LYS A 232 -6.71 -8.51 6.62
N TYR A 233 -5.69 -7.69 6.82
CA TYR A 233 -5.31 -7.13 8.14
C TYR A 233 -4.91 -8.14 9.23
N LEU A 234 -4.69 -9.42 8.90
CA LEU A 234 -4.25 -10.45 9.87
C LEU A 234 -2.95 -10.05 10.58
N SER A 235 -2.05 -9.41 9.86
CA SER A 235 -0.77 -8.92 10.32
C SER A 235 -0.87 -7.95 11.49
N THR A 236 -1.97 -7.19 11.59
CA THR A 236 -2.14 -6.20 12.68
C THR A 236 -2.13 -6.86 14.05
N HIS A 237 -2.62 -8.09 14.15
CA HIS A 237 -2.54 -8.83 15.40
C HIS A 237 -1.12 -9.26 15.77
N ILE A 238 -0.31 -9.65 14.77
CA ILE A 238 1.12 -9.94 14.95
C ILE A 238 1.85 -8.67 15.40
N HIS A 239 1.57 -7.54 14.72
CA HIS A 239 2.18 -6.25 15.03
C HIS A 239 1.90 -5.85 16.49
N VAL A 240 0.65 -5.93 16.93
CA VAL A 240 0.24 -5.62 18.31
C VAL A 240 0.89 -6.58 19.33
N ALA A 241 0.90 -7.88 19.06
CA ALA A 241 1.50 -8.85 19.96
C ALA A 241 3.01 -8.63 20.15
N LEU A 242 3.75 -8.43 19.06
CA LEU A 242 5.19 -8.18 19.12
C LEU A 242 5.53 -6.79 19.67
N ALA A 243 4.72 -5.77 19.39
CA ALA A 243 4.89 -4.45 20.00
C ALA A 243 4.72 -4.49 21.52
N ARG A 244 3.73 -5.24 22.03
CA ARG A 244 3.54 -5.44 23.47
C ARG A 244 4.72 -6.19 24.10
N ALA A 245 5.23 -7.22 23.43
CA ALA A 245 6.42 -7.94 23.89
C ALA A 245 7.66 -7.03 23.93
N LEU A 246 7.85 -6.18 22.91
CA LEU A 246 8.95 -5.22 22.88
C LEU A 246 8.83 -4.18 24.00
N LYS A 247 7.62 -3.66 24.25
CA LYS A 247 7.38 -2.73 25.36
C LYS A 247 7.66 -3.39 26.71
N ALA A 248 7.25 -4.65 26.88
CA ALA A 248 7.50 -5.41 28.11
C ALA A 248 8.99 -5.69 28.35
N ALA A 249 9.80 -5.78 27.28
CA ALA A 249 11.25 -5.91 27.39
C ALA A 249 11.96 -4.61 27.88
N ASP A 250 11.24 -3.49 27.93
CA ASP A 250 11.69 -2.19 28.48
C ASP A 250 13.05 -1.71 27.94
N CYS A 251 13.30 -1.94 26.65
CA CYS A 251 14.56 -1.59 25.98
C CYS A 251 14.70 -0.11 25.60
N GLY A 252 13.79 0.76 26.05
CA GLY A 252 13.73 2.18 25.69
C GLY A 252 13.25 2.46 24.25
N LYS A 253 12.84 1.43 23.51
CA LYS A 253 12.26 1.54 22.16
C LYS A 253 10.91 0.85 22.06
N ARG A 254 10.08 1.33 21.13
CA ARG A 254 8.72 0.84 20.86
C ARG A 254 8.46 0.84 19.36
N LEU A 255 7.60 -0.08 18.93
CA LEU A 255 7.11 -0.08 17.55
C LEU A 255 6.01 0.97 17.40
N ALA A 256 6.12 1.78 16.36
CA ALA A 256 5.11 2.75 15.95
C ALA A 256 4.70 2.48 14.51
N TRP A 257 3.43 2.73 14.20
CA TRP A 257 2.95 2.73 12.82
C TRP A 257 2.54 4.12 12.35
N LEU A 258 2.59 4.34 11.04
CA LEU A 258 1.95 5.43 10.33
C LEU A 258 1.14 4.82 9.19
N TRP A 259 -0.17 4.97 9.25
CA TRP A 259 -1.08 4.41 8.26
C TRP A 259 -1.03 5.20 6.95
N CYS A 260 -1.19 4.48 5.84
CA CYS A 260 -1.36 5.00 4.50
C CYS A 260 -2.46 4.21 3.79
N ASP A 261 -2.74 4.54 2.53
CA ASP A 261 -3.78 3.90 1.73
C ASP A 261 -3.46 2.45 1.37
N GLN A 262 -2.19 2.02 1.35
CA GLN A 262 -1.80 0.64 1.03
C GLN A 262 -1.62 -0.25 2.27
N GLY A 263 -1.38 0.36 3.44
CA GLY A 263 -1.12 -0.35 4.67
C GLY A 263 -0.48 0.53 5.73
N ALA A 264 0.52 0.01 6.44
CA ALA A 264 1.17 0.73 7.53
C ALA A 264 2.69 0.76 7.36
N TRP A 265 3.26 1.96 7.43
CA TRP A 265 4.68 2.15 7.69
C TRP A 265 4.96 1.83 9.15
N ILE A 266 5.97 1.01 9.44
CA ILE A 266 6.30 0.58 10.79
C ILE A 266 7.76 0.90 11.08
N SER A 267 8.04 1.51 12.23
CA SER A 267 9.39 1.85 12.69
C SER A 267 9.57 1.56 14.17
N CYS A 268 10.80 1.29 14.60
CA CYS A 268 11.16 1.12 16.01
C CYS A 268 11.80 2.40 16.53
N LEU A 269 11.07 3.13 17.39
CA LEU A 269 11.38 4.49 17.79
C LEU A 269 11.62 4.60 19.30
N SER A 270 12.35 5.62 19.71
CA SER A 270 12.58 5.92 21.14
C SER A 270 11.32 6.53 21.78
N ASP A 271 11.18 6.40 23.10
CA ASP A 271 10.08 7.04 23.82
C ASP A 271 10.01 8.56 23.55
N GLY A 272 8.78 9.06 23.37
CA GLY A 272 8.52 10.47 23.03
C GLY A 272 8.65 10.83 21.55
N ALA A 273 9.13 9.92 20.69
CA ALA A 273 9.34 10.20 19.27
C ALA A 273 8.02 10.43 18.51
N VAL A 274 7.00 9.60 18.76
CA VAL A 274 5.67 9.73 18.13
C VAL A 274 5.05 11.10 18.41
N GLU A 275 5.17 11.60 19.63
CA GLU A 275 4.62 12.90 20.03
C GLU A 275 5.36 14.06 19.31
N ARG A 276 6.68 13.94 19.12
CA ARG A 276 7.47 14.92 18.34
C ARG A 276 7.16 14.84 16.85
N LEU A 277 7.01 13.64 16.30
CA LEU A 277 6.59 13.42 14.91
C LEU A 277 5.22 14.05 14.64
N ASN A 278 4.25 13.83 15.54
CA ASN A 278 2.88 14.32 15.40
C ASN A 278 2.71 15.82 15.72
N SER A 279 3.70 16.47 16.34
CA SER A 279 3.70 17.92 16.55
C SER A 279 4.52 18.67 15.49
N GLY A 280 5.21 17.94 14.62
CA GLY A 280 6.14 18.47 13.64
C GLY A 280 5.55 18.73 12.23
N PRO A 281 6.40 19.18 11.28
CA PRO A 281 6.01 19.33 9.88
C PRO A 281 5.51 18.02 9.26
N GLY A 282 4.59 18.15 8.30
CA GLY A 282 4.06 17.01 7.53
C GLY A 282 3.13 16.08 8.31
N PHE A 283 2.79 16.43 9.56
CA PHE A 283 1.69 15.79 10.28
C PHE A 283 0.36 16.18 9.63
N ASP A 284 -0.47 15.17 9.35
CA ASP A 284 -1.80 15.38 8.80
C ASP A 284 -2.86 15.13 9.89
N LYS A 285 -3.63 16.17 10.20
CA LYS A 285 -4.73 16.13 11.19
C LYS A 285 -5.99 15.46 10.64
N ALA A 286 -6.12 15.33 9.32
CA ALA A 286 -7.29 14.77 8.68
C ALA A 286 -7.02 13.32 8.26
N GLY A 287 -7.64 12.36 8.96
CA GLY A 287 -7.57 10.93 8.60
C GLY A 287 -6.50 10.14 9.37
N PHE A 288 -5.97 9.10 8.72
CA PHE A 288 -5.00 8.12 9.24
C PHE A 288 -3.55 8.67 9.38
N GLY A 289 -3.36 9.99 9.40
CA GLY A 289 -2.08 10.66 9.11
C GLY A 289 -1.12 10.90 10.29
N GLY A 290 -1.35 10.24 11.42
CA GLY A 290 -0.51 10.34 12.62
C GLY A 290 0.25 9.06 12.92
N TRP A 291 1.42 9.20 13.53
CA TRP A 291 2.11 8.05 14.13
C TRP A 291 1.38 7.62 15.40
N GLU A 292 1.34 6.32 15.64
CA GLU A 292 0.73 5.74 16.84
C GLU A 292 1.60 4.61 17.39
N TRP A 293 1.63 4.48 18.71
CA TRP A 293 2.29 3.37 19.38
C TRP A 293 1.46 2.10 19.22
N ILE A 294 2.02 1.08 18.55
CA ILE A 294 1.28 -0.10 18.12
C ILE A 294 0.72 -0.89 19.32
N GLU A 295 1.45 -0.94 20.43
CA GLU A 295 1.03 -1.73 21.60
C GLU A 295 -0.20 -1.15 22.31
N THR A 296 -0.49 0.13 22.08
CA THR A 296 -1.67 0.84 22.64
C THR A 296 -2.93 0.64 21.80
N SER A 297 -2.77 0.14 20.58
CA SER A 297 -3.88 -0.06 19.64
C SER A 297 -4.54 -1.42 19.84
N ASP A 298 -5.83 -1.47 19.54
CA ASP A 298 -6.50 -2.73 19.25
C ASP A 298 -6.15 -3.17 17.81
N SER A 299 -6.02 -4.48 17.60
CA SER A 299 -5.83 -5.01 16.26
C SER A 299 -7.06 -4.71 15.38
N ILE A 300 -6.84 -4.14 14.19
CA ILE A 300 -7.92 -3.64 13.30
C ILE A 300 -8.82 -4.76 12.75
N ALA A 301 -8.36 -6.01 12.79
CA ALA A 301 -9.18 -7.18 12.45
C ALA A 301 -10.38 -7.42 13.41
N ALA A 302 -10.64 -6.55 14.38
CA ALA A 302 -11.85 -6.53 15.19
C ALA A 302 -12.99 -5.62 14.67
N ALA A 303 -12.79 -4.80 13.63
CA ALA A 303 -13.82 -3.86 13.15
C ALA A 303 -14.61 -4.32 11.91
N GLY A 304 -14.54 -5.60 11.55
CA GLY A 304 -15.32 -6.20 10.45
C GLY A 304 -16.65 -6.84 10.87
N ALA A 305 -17.03 -6.78 12.15
CA ALA A 305 -18.23 -7.43 12.69
C ALA A 305 -19.14 -6.49 13.51
N ALA A 306 -19.20 -5.21 13.13
CA ALA A 306 -20.20 -4.29 13.67
C ALA A 306 -20.66 -3.27 12.61
N VAL A 307 -21.49 -3.73 11.68
CA VAL A 307 -22.72 -3.04 11.21
C VAL A 307 -23.79 -4.10 11.00
#